data_AF-A0A6G3MM12-F1
#
_entry.id   AF-A0A6G3MM12-F1
#
_cell.length_a   1.000
_cell.length_b   1.000
_cell.length_c   1.000
_cell.angle_alpha   90.00
_cell.angle_beta   90.00
_cell.angle_gamma   90.00
#
_symmetry.space_group_name_H-M   'P 1'
#
loop_
_entity.id
_entity.type
_entity.pdbx_description
1 polymer ?
#
loop_
_entity_poly.entity_id
_entity_poly.type
_entity_poly.pdbx_seq_one_letter_code
_entity_poly.pdbx_strand_id
1 'polypeptide(L)'
;KIAELTTSLTIQPGTLSVEINEFIRIITIIAFVIGIVFFILSLTITKSGFIPSVIFLIGIIVANIPEGLVVTVTISLALTAKRMAKKNCLVKSLECVETLGNTSVICSDKTGTITQNRMTVSNLWCDNKINKIELQRDSSWGKKSNLPDAEKYISLVCCI
;
A
#
# COMPACT_ATOMS: atom_id res chain seq x y z
N LYS A 1 -15.71 -23.72 -1.92
CA LYS A 1 -15.76 -22.95 -3.19
C LYS A 1 -15.22 -21.51 -3.05
N ILE A 2 -15.82 -20.57 -2.30
CA ILE A 2 -15.26 -19.19 -2.19
C ILE A 2 -13.92 -19.17 -1.43
N ALA A 3 -13.84 -19.80 -0.26
CA ALA A 3 -12.59 -19.87 0.52
C ALA A 3 -11.44 -20.58 -0.24
N GLU A 4 -11.80 -21.55 -1.08
CA GLU A 4 -10.87 -22.28 -1.94
C GLU A 4 -10.33 -21.38 -3.05
N LEU A 5 -11.19 -20.60 -3.71
CA LEU A 5 -10.79 -19.59 -4.68
C LEU A 5 -9.87 -18.53 -4.05
N THR A 6 -10.19 -18.05 -2.83
CA THR A 6 -9.36 -17.06 -2.13
C THR A 6 -7.97 -17.61 -1.77
N THR A 7 -7.88 -18.88 -1.37
CA THR A 7 -6.61 -19.50 -0.97
C THR A 7 -5.76 -19.89 -2.19
N SER A 8 -6.40 -20.17 -3.33
CA SER A 8 -5.71 -20.53 -4.58
C SER A 8 -5.05 -19.34 -5.30
N LEU A 9 -5.26 -18.11 -4.83
CA LEU A 9 -4.66 -16.92 -5.44
C LEU A 9 -3.16 -16.86 -5.11
N THR A 10 -2.34 -16.74 -6.16
CA THR A 10 -0.91 -16.49 -6.01
C THR A 10 -0.69 -15.07 -5.53
N ILE A 11 0.01 -14.91 -4.40
CA ILE A 11 0.44 -13.60 -3.91
C ILE A 11 1.56 -13.11 -4.84
N GLN A 12 1.32 -11.98 -5.49
CA GLN A 12 2.28 -11.37 -6.40
C GLN A 12 3.32 -10.59 -5.59
N PRO A 13 4.62 -10.63 -5.93
CA PRO A 13 5.65 -9.90 -5.21
C PRO A 13 5.43 -8.38 -5.34
N GLY A 14 5.88 -7.63 -4.32
CA GLY A 14 5.84 -6.16 -4.33
C GLY A 14 6.62 -5.56 -5.52
N THR A 15 6.09 -4.49 -6.10
CA THR A 15 6.68 -3.80 -7.26
C THR A 15 8.05 -3.21 -6.95
N LEU A 16 8.25 -2.72 -5.73
CA LEU A 16 9.50 -2.14 -5.23
C LEU A 16 10.58 -3.20 -5.05
N SER A 17 10.22 -4.42 -4.64
CA SER A 17 11.20 -5.52 -4.60
C SER A 17 11.73 -5.86 -6.00
N VAL A 18 10.87 -5.76 -7.03
CA VAL A 18 11.27 -5.93 -8.42
C VAL A 18 12.19 -4.79 -8.86
N GLU A 19 11.81 -3.54 -8.60
CA GLU A 19 12.62 -2.36 -8.94
C GLU A 19 13.98 -2.35 -8.24
N ILE A 20 14.04 -2.72 -6.95
CA ILE A 20 15.28 -2.83 -6.19
C ILE A 20 16.19 -3.89 -6.79
N ASN A 21 15.65 -5.04 -7.19
CA ASN A 21 16.46 -6.10 -7.81
C ASN A 21 17.06 -5.66 -9.14
N GLU A 22 16.29 -4.95 -9.98
CA GLU A 22 16.81 -4.37 -11.22
C GLU A 22 17.88 -3.30 -10.95
N PHE A 23 17.66 -2.46 -9.94
CA PHE A 23 18.65 -1.46 -9.53
C PHE A 23 19.96 -2.08 -9.03
N ILE A 24 19.87 -3.11 -8.18
CA ILE A 24 21.04 -3.87 -7.70
C ILE A 24 21.76 -4.53 -8.88
N ARG A 25 21.02 -5.09 -9.83
CA ARG A 25 21.60 -5.69 -11.03
C ARG A 25 22.40 -4.68 -11.86
N ILE A 26 21.89 -3.46 -12.03
CA ILE A 26 22.61 -2.40 -12.75
C ILE A 26 23.89 -2.01 -12.01
N ILE A 27 23.83 -1.77 -10.71
CA ILE A 27 25.00 -1.38 -9.92
C ILE A 27 26.06 -2.48 -9.91
N THR A 28 25.67 -3.74 -9.76
CA THR A 28 26.61 -4.86 -9.76
C THR A 28 27.33 -5.00 -11.10
N ILE A 29 26.64 -4.79 -12.23
CA ILE A 29 27.28 -4.79 -13.56
C ILE A 29 28.30 -3.64 -13.66
N ILE A 30 27.92 -2.42 -13.23
CA ILE A 30 28.81 -1.25 -13.27
C ILE A 30 30.04 -1.48 -12.37
N ALA A 31 29.84 -1.95 -11.14
CA ALA A 31 30.90 -2.25 -10.19
C ALA A 31 31.88 -3.29 -10.74
N PHE A 32 31.37 -4.32 -11.42
CA PHE A 32 32.20 -5.36 -12.03
C PHE A 32 33.02 -4.82 -13.21
N VAL A 33 32.43 -4.00 -14.08
CA VAL A 33 33.13 -3.36 -15.20
C VAL A 33 34.26 -2.46 -14.69
N ILE A 34 33.98 -1.61 -13.71
CA ILE A 34 34.98 -0.74 -13.09
C ILE A 34 36.08 -1.58 -12.43
N GLY A 35 35.70 -2.61 -11.68
CA GLY A 35 36.64 -3.54 -11.04
C GLY A 35 37.61 -4.18 -12.04
N ILE A 36 37.10 -4.71 -13.15
CA ILE A 36 37.94 -5.32 -14.20
C ILE A 36 38.89 -4.30 -14.82
N VAL A 37 38.40 -3.10 -15.13
CA VAL A 37 39.23 -2.03 -15.71
C VAL A 37 40.40 -1.69 -14.78
N PHE A 38 40.13 -1.52 -13.48
CA PHE A 38 41.17 -1.25 -12.49
C PHE A 38 42.09 -2.45 -12.24
N PHE A 39 41.58 -3.67 -12.35
CA PHE A 39 42.40 -4.88 -12.27
C PHE A 39 43.42 -4.96 -13.41
N ILE A 40 42.98 -4.71 -14.66
CA ILE A 40 43.86 -4.67 -15.83
C ILE A 40 44.90 -3.55 -15.67
N LEU A 41 44.47 -2.34 -15.29
CA LEU A 41 45.36 -1.20 -15.04
C LEU A 41 46.40 -1.50 -13.96
N SER A 42 45.99 -2.16 -12.87
CA SER A 42 46.88 -2.56 -11.77
C SER A 42 47.97 -3.53 -12.24
N LEU A 43 47.62 -4.48 -13.11
CA LEU A 43 48.58 -5.43 -13.69
C LEU A 43 49.54 -4.75 -14.67
N THR A 44 49.04 -3.86 -15.55
CA THR A 44 49.86 -3.26 -16.62
C THR A 44 50.73 -2.11 -16.16
N ILE A 45 50.22 -1.23 -15.28
CA ILE A 45 50.91 0.00 -14.87
C ILE A 45 51.73 -0.23 -13.60
N THR A 46 51.08 -0.72 -12.54
CA THR A 46 51.71 -0.80 -11.22
C THR A 46 52.59 -2.05 -11.08
N LYS A 47 52.41 -3.07 -11.92
CA LYS A 47 53.13 -4.36 -11.86
C LYS A 47 53.12 -4.97 -10.45
N SER A 48 52.03 -4.76 -9.70
CA SER A 48 51.94 -5.10 -8.28
C SER A 48 52.03 -6.61 -8.00
N GLY A 49 51.94 -7.45 -9.03
CA GLY A 49 51.77 -8.90 -8.90
C GLY A 49 50.30 -9.28 -8.78
N PHE A 50 49.98 -10.55 -9.04
CA PHE A 50 48.61 -11.03 -9.17
C PHE A 50 47.79 -10.89 -7.87
N ILE A 51 48.39 -11.22 -6.74
CA ILE A 51 47.73 -11.25 -5.42
C ILE A 51 47.20 -9.86 -5.01
N PRO A 52 48.01 -8.78 -4.99
CA PRO A 52 47.49 -7.46 -4.61
C PRO A 52 46.48 -6.90 -5.61
N SER A 53 46.60 -7.18 -6.91
CA SER A 53 45.60 -6.76 -7.89
C SER A 53 44.22 -7.38 -7.62
N VAL A 54 44.15 -8.64 -7.18
CA VAL A 54 42.89 -9.28 -6.77
C VAL A 54 42.31 -8.63 -5.51
N ILE A 55 43.15 -8.26 -4.54
CA ILE A 55 42.71 -7.55 -3.33
C ILE A 55 42.10 -6.18 -3.69
N PHE A 56 42.73 -5.44 -4.59
CA PHE A 56 42.19 -4.16 -5.10
C PHE A 56 40.86 -4.36 -5.84
N LEU A 57 40.73 -5.40 -6.67
CA LEU A 57 39.49 -5.74 -7.36
C LEU A 57 38.34 -5.97 -6.38
N ILE A 58 38.55 -6.82 -5.37
CA ILE A 58 37.53 -7.13 -4.35
C ILE A 58 37.17 -5.85 -3.57
N GLY A 59 38.17 -5.03 -3.22
CA GLY A 59 37.95 -3.77 -2.52
C GLY A 59 37.06 -2.80 -3.30
N ILE A 60 37.27 -2.67 -4.62
CA ILE A 60 36.44 -1.82 -5.49
C ILE A 60 35.02 -2.37 -5.61
N ILE A 61 34.86 -3.69 -5.71
CA ILE A 61 33.53 -4.32 -5.80
C ILE A 61 32.75 -4.08 -4.50
N VAL A 62 33.35 -4.37 -3.34
CA VAL A 62 32.71 -4.18 -2.03
C VAL A 62 32.37 -2.72 -1.78
N ALA A 63 33.26 -1.79 -2.15
CA ALA A 63 33.02 -0.35 -1.99
C ALA A 63 31.82 0.18 -2.81
N ASN A 64 31.49 -0.47 -3.92
CA ASN A 64 30.39 -0.05 -4.80
C ASN A 64 29.05 -0.73 -4.49
N ILE A 65 29.01 -1.78 -3.66
CA ILE A 65 27.77 -2.46 -3.29
C ILE A 65 27.00 -1.59 -2.27
N PRO A 66 25.74 -1.21 -2.54
CA PRO A 66 25.00 -0.34 -1.65
C PRO A 66 24.36 -1.15 -0.51
N GLU A 67 25.15 -1.53 0.48
CA GLU A 67 24.72 -2.35 1.63
C GLU A 67 23.58 -1.70 2.44
N GLY A 68 23.47 -0.38 2.41
CA GLY A 68 22.44 0.39 3.12
C GLY A 68 21.11 0.58 2.39
N LEU A 69 21.02 0.25 1.09
CA LEU A 69 19.84 0.58 0.29
C LEU A 69 18.60 -0.18 0.78
N VAL A 70 18.72 -1.50 0.94
CA VAL A 70 17.59 -2.36 1.33
C VAL A 70 17.09 -1.99 2.74
N VAL A 71 18.02 -1.62 3.63
CA VAL A 71 17.71 -1.24 5.01
C VAL A 71 16.96 0.10 5.06
N THR A 72 17.44 1.11 4.34
CA THR A 72 16.81 2.44 4.34
C THR A 72 15.40 2.39 3.75
N VAL A 73 15.19 1.61 2.69
CA VAL A 73 13.86 1.39 2.10
C VAL A 73 12.91 0.70 3.09
N THR A 74 13.37 -0.38 3.73
CA THR A 74 12.56 -1.12 4.72
C THR A 74 12.15 -0.23 5.89
N ILE A 75 13.08 0.59 6.40
CA ILE A 75 12.80 1.56 7.48
C ILE A 75 11.79 2.62 7.01
N SER A 76 11.92 3.14 5.79
CA SER A 76 10.97 4.09 5.21
C SER A 76 9.55 3.51 5.19
N LEU A 77 9.39 2.30 4.66
CA LEU A 77 8.11 1.57 4.62
C LEU A 77 7.56 1.31 6.03
N ALA A 78 8.40 0.88 6.97
CA ALA A 78 8.00 0.62 8.34
C ALA A 78 7.51 1.89 9.06
N LEU A 79 8.17 3.04 8.84
CA LEU A 79 7.75 4.32 9.38
C LEU A 79 6.42 4.77 8.77
N THR A 80 6.21 4.58 7.47
CA THR A 80 4.92 4.85 6.83
C THR A 80 3.81 3.94 7.35
N ALA A 81 4.07 2.64 7.51
CA ALA A 81 3.13 1.68 8.10
C ALA A 81 2.74 2.08 9.53
N LYS A 82 3.73 2.48 10.34
CA LYS A 82 3.51 2.99 11.71
C LYS A 82 2.66 4.25 11.73
N ARG A 83 2.84 5.17 10.78
CA ARG A 83 2.01 6.37 10.63
C ARG A 83 0.58 6.03 10.22
N MET A 84 0.37 5.03 9.36
CA MET A 84 -0.96 4.54 8.97
C MET A 84 -1.68 3.87 10.14
N ALA A 85 -0.98 3.06 10.93
CA ALA A 85 -1.53 2.41 12.12
C ALA A 85 -2.05 3.42 13.15
N LYS A 86 -1.36 4.57 13.33
CA LYS A 86 -1.83 5.67 14.19
C LYS A 86 -3.15 6.30 13.73
N LYS A 87 -3.54 6.12 12.46
CA LYS A 87 -4.81 6.59 11.89
C LYS A 87 -5.86 5.47 11.79
N ASN A 88 -5.74 4.42 12.61
CA ASN A 88 -6.61 3.23 12.61
C ASN A 88 -6.57 2.43 11.29
N CYS A 89 -5.52 2.55 10.47
CA CYS A 89 -5.30 1.72 9.29
C CYS A 89 -4.29 0.62 9.61
N LEU A 90 -4.78 -0.62 9.80
CA LEU A 90 -3.92 -1.76 10.10
C LEU A 90 -3.28 -2.32 8.83
N VAL A 91 -1.95 -2.22 8.76
CA VAL A 91 -1.14 -2.79 7.68
C VAL A 91 -0.64 -4.17 8.10
N LYS A 92 -0.93 -5.21 7.30
CA LYS A 92 -0.52 -6.61 7.58
C LYS A 92 0.83 -7.00 6.97
N SER A 93 1.22 -6.37 5.85
CA SER A 93 2.52 -6.55 5.20
C SER A 93 3.04 -5.21 4.67
N LEU A 94 4.37 -5.04 4.62
CA LEU A 94 4.98 -3.80 4.12
C LEU A 94 4.70 -3.58 2.62
N GLU A 95 4.53 -4.66 1.86
CA GLU A 95 4.15 -4.64 0.43
C GLU A 95 2.81 -3.94 0.20
N CYS A 96 1.87 -4.00 1.14
CA CYS A 96 0.59 -3.28 1.02
C CYS A 96 0.77 -1.76 1.03
N VAL A 97 1.73 -1.24 1.81
CA VAL A 97 2.00 0.20 1.92
C VAL A 97 2.54 0.73 0.60
N GLU A 98 3.43 -0.04 0.00
CA GLU A 98 4.00 0.21 -1.31
C GLU A 98 2.93 0.18 -2.40
N THR A 99 2.13 -0.90 -2.44
CA THR A 99 1.05 -1.07 -3.41
C THR A 99 0.06 0.09 -3.33
N LEU A 100 -0.33 0.49 -2.12
CA LEU A 100 -1.24 1.63 -1.91
C LEU A 100 -0.65 2.94 -2.44
N GLY A 101 0.67 3.14 -2.35
CA GLY A 101 1.37 4.29 -2.90
C GLY A 101 1.40 4.33 -4.43
N ASN A 102 1.38 3.17 -5.08
CA ASN A 102 1.40 3.02 -6.54
C ASN A 102 0.02 2.66 -7.15
N THR A 103 -1.05 2.71 -6.35
CA THR A 103 -2.40 2.33 -6.80
C THR A 103 -3.00 3.42 -7.69
N SER A 104 -3.37 3.07 -8.92
CA SER A 104 -4.05 3.96 -9.87
C SER A 104 -5.56 3.75 -9.95
N VAL A 105 -6.05 2.57 -9.54
CA VAL A 105 -7.48 2.20 -9.61
C VAL A 105 -7.92 1.66 -8.25
N ILE A 106 -8.98 2.23 -7.70
CA ILE A 106 -9.59 1.78 -6.44
C ILE A 106 -10.89 1.06 -6.77
N CYS A 107 -10.91 -0.26 -6.60
CA CYS A 107 -12.13 -1.05 -6.62
C CYS A 107 -12.74 -1.03 -5.22
N SER A 108 -13.86 -0.35 -5.05
CA SER A 108 -14.56 -0.26 -3.76
C SER A 108 -15.90 -0.98 -3.85
N ASP A 109 -16.22 -1.77 -2.82
CA ASP A 109 -17.54 -2.38 -2.68
C ASP A 109 -18.58 -1.32 -2.27
N LYS A 110 -19.84 -1.49 -2.66
CA LYS A 110 -20.90 -0.53 -2.32
C LYS A 110 -21.38 -0.74 -0.89
N THR A 111 -21.86 -1.94 -0.59
CA THR A 111 -22.60 -2.22 0.65
C THR A 111 -21.62 -2.45 1.80
N GLY A 112 -21.69 -1.62 2.84
CA GLY A 112 -20.82 -1.76 4.02
C GLY A 112 -19.40 -1.18 3.86
N THR A 113 -19.05 -0.67 2.67
CA THR A 113 -17.81 0.09 2.44
C THR A 113 -18.12 1.55 2.11
N ILE A 114 -18.83 1.83 1.01
CA ILE A 114 -19.31 3.20 0.69
C ILE A 114 -20.59 3.51 1.47
N THR A 115 -21.50 2.55 1.59
CA THR A 115 -22.76 2.70 2.32
C THR A 115 -22.66 2.11 3.72
N GLN A 116 -23.51 2.60 4.64
CA GLN A 116 -23.53 2.15 6.03
C GLN A 116 -24.17 0.76 6.24
N ASN A 117 -24.43 0.02 5.15
CA ASN A 117 -25.18 -1.26 5.17
C ASN A 117 -26.47 -1.19 6.02
N ARG A 118 -27.15 -0.04 5.96
CA ARG A 118 -28.38 0.24 6.69
C ARG A 118 -29.30 1.05 5.78
N MET A 119 -30.55 0.62 5.67
CA MET A 119 -31.57 1.36 4.94
C MET A 119 -32.05 2.54 5.78
N THR A 120 -32.01 3.74 5.19
CA THR A 120 -32.40 4.99 5.85
C THR A 120 -33.17 5.85 4.85
N VAL A 121 -34.32 6.39 5.26
CA VAL A 121 -35.10 7.31 4.42
C VAL A 121 -34.36 8.65 4.29
N SER A 122 -34.05 9.08 3.06
CA SER A 122 -33.33 10.33 2.79
C SER A 122 -34.23 11.50 2.38
N ASN A 123 -35.33 11.22 1.71
CA ASN A 123 -36.19 12.23 1.09
C ASN A 123 -37.66 11.85 1.28
N LEU A 124 -38.48 12.84 1.65
CA LEU A 124 -39.93 12.78 1.52
C LEU A 124 -40.36 13.67 0.38
N TRP A 125 -41.35 13.22 -0.36
CA TRP A 125 -42.06 14.04 -1.32
C TRP A 125 -43.50 14.22 -0.82
N CYS A 126 -43.83 15.43 -0.38
CA CYS A 126 -45.17 15.83 0.08
C CYS A 126 -45.46 17.26 -0.43
N ASP A 127 -46.73 17.56 -0.72
CA ASP A 127 -47.18 18.87 -1.19
C ASP A 127 -46.36 19.44 -2.36
N ASN A 128 -46.05 18.57 -3.33
CA ASN A 128 -45.26 18.89 -4.50
C ASN A 128 -43.86 19.46 -4.18
N LYS A 129 -43.32 19.17 -2.99
CA LYS A 129 -41.99 19.59 -2.52
C LYS A 129 -41.17 18.39 -2.05
N ILE A 130 -39.87 18.42 -2.38
CA ILE A 130 -38.91 17.45 -1.87
C ILE A 130 -38.35 17.98 -0.56
N ASN A 131 -38.76 17.39 0.55
CA ASN A 131 -38.23 17.67 1.86
C ASN A 131 -37.14 16.63 2.17
N LYS A 132 -35.88 17.08 2.33
CA LYS A 132 -34.81 16.22 2.84
C LYS A 132 -35.07 15.96 4.33
N ILE A 133 -35.15 14.69 4.71
CA ILE A 133 -35.11 14.33 6.13
C ILE A 133 -33.68 13.94 6.45
N GLU A 134 -33.08 14.62 7.42
CA GLU A 134 -31.86 14.14 8.04
C GLU A 134 -32.27 13.45 9.34
N LEU A 135 -32.42 12.12 9.30
CA LEU A 135 -32.63 11.34 10.50
C LEU A 135 -31.35 11.45 11.35
N GLN A 136 -31.41 12.27 12.40
CA GLN A 136 -30.29 12.43 13.32
C GLN A 136 -29.97 11.08 13.97
N ARG A 137 -28.67 10.80 14.06
CA ARG A 137 -28.05 9.59 14.64
C ARG A 137 -28.28 9.52 16.15
N ASP A 138 -29.51 9.49 16.64
CA ASP A 138 -29.72 9.22 18.06
C ASP A 138 -29.71 7.71 18.29
N SER A 139 -28.65 7.27 18.96
CA SER A 139 -28.48 5.99 19.65
C SER A 139 -29.45 5.84 20.84
N SER A 140 -30.67 6.35 20.69
CA SER A 140 -31.73 6.33 21.68
C SER A 140 -33.04 6.21 20.93
N TRP A 141 -33.58 4.99 20.89
CA TRP A 141 -34.98 4.77 20.56
C TRP A 141 -35.84 5.72 21.41
N GLY A 142 -36.40 6.78 20.80
CA GLY A 142 -37.45 7.57 21.45
C GLY A 142 -37.31 9.10 21.50
N LYS A 143 -36.88 9.78 20.43
CA LYS A 143 -37.21 11.22 20.30
C LYS A 143 -38.03 11.50 19.04
N LYS A 144 -39.30 11.80 19.32
CA LYS A 144 -40.36 12.18 18.39
C LYS A 144 -39.86 13.24 17.42
N SER A 145 -39.92 12.91 16.14
CA SER A 145 -40.05 13.93 15.10
C SER A 145 -41.35 14.73 15.34
N ASN A 146 -41.34 16.03 15.07
CA ASN A 146 -42.53 16.90 15.19
C ASN A 146 -43.63 16.59 14.14
N LEU A 147 -43.59 15.43 13.47
CA LEU A 147 -44.63 14.93 12.59
C LEU A 147 -45.11 13.55 13.10
N PRO A 148 -46.23 13.49 13.85
CA PRO A 148 -46.70 12.26 14.50
C PRO A 148 -47.10 11.12 13.53
N ASP A 149 -47.28 11.39 12.24
CA ASP A 149 -47.64 10.37 11.24
C ASP A 149 -46.47 9.88 10.38
N ALA A 150 -45.37 10.65 10.27
CA ALA A 150 -44.25 10.29 9.39
C ALA A 150 -43.45 9.08 9.90
N GLU A 151 -43.35 8.89 11.22
CA GLU A 151 -42.60 7.78 11.82
C GLU A 151 -43.17 6.40 11.46
N LYS A 152 -44.50 6.26 11.33
CA LYS A 152 -45.14 4.99 10.93
C LYS A 152 -44.84 4.63 9.47
N TYR A 153 -44.93 5.61 8.56
CA TYR A 153 -44.63 5.39 7.15
C TYR A 153 -43.13 5.15 6.90
N ILE A 154 -42.25 5.87 7.61
CA ILE A 154 -40.80 5.68 7.52
C ILE A 154 -40.40 4.28 7.99
N SER A 155 -40.98 3.79 9.10
CA SER A 155 -40.70 2.44 9.61
C SER A 155 -41.17 1.33 8.66
N LEU A 156 -42.35 1.50 8.03
CA LEU A 156 -42.87 0.54 7.04
C LEU A 156 -42.00 0.48 5.77
N VAL A 157 -41.55 1.63 5.27
CA VAL A 157 -40.73 1.74 4.04
C VAL A 157 -39.29 1.27 4.26
N CYS A 158 -38.71 1.48 5.45
CA CYS A 158 -37.35 0.99 5.75
C CYS A 158 -37.29 -0.54 5.98
N CYS A 159 -38.43 -1.20 6.15
CA CYS A 159 -38.52 -2.65 6.43
C CYS A 159 -38.85 -3.49 5.18
N ILE A 160 -39.24 -2.84 4.07
CA ILE A 160 -39.48 -3.45 2.74
C ILE A 160 -38.20 -3.36 1.91
#